data_AF-A0AA37CW56-F1
#
_entry.id   AF-A0AA37CW56-F1
#
_cell.length_a   1.000
_cell.length_b   1.000
_cell.length_c   1.000
_cell.angle_alpha   90.00
_cell.angle_beta   90.00
_cell.angle_gamma   90.00
#
_symmetry.space_group_name_H-M   'P 1'
#
loop_
_entity.id
_entity.type
_entity.pdbx_description
1 polymer ?
#
loop_
_entity_poly.entity_id
_entity_poly.type
_entity_poly.pdbx_seq_one_letter_code
_entity_poly.pdbx_strand_id
1 'polypeptide(L)'
;MERDSYDSGDWYNRVDYTLGDNNFDKGLPRKDKDEANYELIEQVLGQHAKPGSAEMHQMVNFYQELSELRQSSRLLRLGSGAEVIKRVDFRNTGPEQIPGLIVMSVDDGVGAGADLDPAIDGLVVMINATNQPQSIGDFRDGKDQPIDLTGMVLSGAHRDSDSIASGAANDSGQLTLGAWSAAVFIKPQSGAQGAGLPVSKKTDLSTLPPFGDTEVFVRGFLNQWDPVNKMNFSGNFTYEFTTEVTADQLGSTQVKIAGNEWSGPVNYGKCSDTDQLATGQVNTLCANGGDLPFNVEKAGTYKFVFTAMNKDKPTLSVSYTEPAQSCKVLDTVAGNPLGFPLYVRGSLSDWNAQPAYQLSYKGMEGNLAIYQAAFNYAGSFDFKFANDDGNWSKQFFVKDAGGTLIALEPEQVYPLQHGDGGMGNNSITLEQGLWSFLVKVDPTQTSGEVGSVIIQECSAK
;
A
#
# COMPACT_ATOMS: atom_id res chain seq x y z
N MET A 1 19.03 -16.59 28.67
CA MET A 1 18.46 -16.13 27.37
C MET A 1 18.01 -14.70 27.57
N GLU A 2 18.96 -13.87 27.99
CA GLU A 2 18.69 -12.51 28.42
C GLU A 2 18.36 -11.66 27.21
N ARG A 3 17.22 -10.97 27.23
CA ARG A 3 16.91 -9.96 26.21
C ARG A 3 17.66 -8.66 26.48
N ASP A 4 17.82 -8.29 27.75
CA ASP A 4 18.42 -7.03 28.20
C ASP A 4 19.37 -7.30 29.39
N SER A 5 20.65 -7.58 29.07
CA SER A 5 21.64 -8.04 30.04
C SER A 5 22.50 -6.95 30.69
N TYR A 6 22.16 -5.68 30.50
CA TYR A 6 22.99 -4.52 30.89
C TYR A 6 23.43 -4.52 32.37
N ASP A 7 22.60 -5.11 33.24
CA ASP A 7 22.80 -5.21 34.69
C ASP A 7 22.57 -6.65 35.18
N SER A 8 22.78 -7.65 34.31
CA SER A 8 22.73 -9.08 34.68
C SER A 8 24.06 -9.61 35.22
N GLY A 9 25.07 -8.74 35.33
CA GLY A 9 26.39 -9.07 35.85
C GLY A 9 27.18 -10.08 34.99
N ASP A 10 28.33 -10.50 35.51
CA ASP A 10 29.26 -11.37 34.80
C ASP A 10 28.68 -12.77 34.53
N TRP A 11 27.81 -13.27 35.41
CA TRP A 11 27.24 -14.62 35.30
C TRP A 11 26.53 -14.83 33.96
N TYR A 12 25.65 -13.90 33.59
CA TYR A 12 24.87 -13.99 32.36
C TYR A 12 25.60 -13.44 31.13
N ASN A 13 26.58 -12.55 31.32
CA ASN A 13 27.35 -11.92 30.23
C ASN A 13 28.72 -12.57 29.96
N ARG A 14 29.00 -13.74 30.56
CA ARG A 14 30.30 -14.41 30.43
C ARG A 14 30.61 -14.77 28.98
N VAL A 15 31.80 -14.37 28.53
CA VAL A 15 32.43 -14.88 27.30
C VAL A 15 33.56 -15.81 27.69
N ASP A 16 33.45 -17.09 27.30
CA ASP A 16 34.45 -18.09 27.60
C ASP A 16 35.49 -18.23 26.47
N TYR A 17 36.61 -17.54 26.60
CA TYR A 17 37.72 -17.60 25.64
C TYR A 17 38.48 -18.94 25.64
N THR A 18 38.19 -19.85 26.57
CA THR A 18 38.72 -21.22 26.52
C THR A 18 37.96 -22.11 25.52
N LEU A 19 36.84 -21.61 24.98
CA LEU A 19 35.96 -22.31 24.02
C LEU A 19 35.41 -23.63 24.57
N GLY A 20 35.16 -23.72 25.88
CA GLY A 20 34.54 -24.89 26.50
C GLY A 20 33.01 -24.86 26.49
N ASP A 21 32.41 -23.67 26.44
CA ASP A 21 30.97 -23.42 26.64
C ASP A 21 30.58 -22.06 26.04
N ASN A 22 29.33 -21.88 25.62
CA ASN A 22 28.81 -20.60 25.08
C ASN A 22 27.94 -19.83 26.07
N ASN A 23 27.92 -20.23 27.34
CA ASN A 23 27.08 -19.70 28.41
C ASN A 23 25.56 -19.95 28.23
N PHE A 24 25.17 -20.90 27.38
CA PHE A 24 23.77 -21.34 27.25
C PHE A 24 23.32 -22.17 28.47
N ASP A 25 22.05 -22.04 28.83
CA ASP A 25 21.40 -22.76 29.94
C ASP A 25 22.17 -22.66 31.28
N LYS A 26 22.24 -21.42 31.79
CA LYS A 26 22.85 -21.03 33.09
C LYS A 26 21.83 -20.50 34.10
N GLY A 27 20.56 -20.86 33.90
CA GLY A 27 19.42 -20.36 34.66
C GLY A 27 18.50 -19.47 33.83
N LEU A 28 17.28 -19.29 34.33
CA LEU A 28 16.30 -18.38 33.73
C LEU A 28 16.82 -16.95 33.73
N PRO A 29 16.42 -16.13 32.73
CA PRO A 29 16.86 -14.76 32.67
C PRO A 29 16.28 -13.91 33.80
N ARG A 30 16.79 -12.69 34.00
CA ARG A 30 16.26 -11.74 34.98
C ARG A 30 14.74 -11.56 34.89
N LYS A 31 14.08 -11.76 36.04
CA LYS A 31 12.61 -11.75 36.17
C LYS A 31 11.96 -10.45 35.69
N ASP A 32 12.50 -9.31 36.11
CA ASP A 32 11.96 -8.00 35.78
C ASP A 32 11.95 -7.69 34.28
N LYS A 33 12.76 -8.41 33.48
CA LYS A 33 12.89 -8.21 32.03
C LYS A 33 12.24 -9.29 31.20
N ASP A 34 12.19 -10.53 31.70
CA ASP A 34 11.89 -11.70 30.89
C ASP A 34 10.92 -12.71 31.54
N GLU A 35 10.27 -12.41 32.69
CA GLU A 35 9.30 -13.34 33.32
C GLU A 35 8.22 -13.82 32.34
N ALA A 36 7.67 -12.93 31.52
CA ALA A 36 6.63 -13.28 30.55
C ALA A 36 7.10 -14.31 29.49
N ASN A 37 8.41 -14.46 29.32
CA ASN A 37 9.02 -15.40 28.38
C ASN A 37 9.43 -16.73 29.03
N TYR A 38 9.34 -16.87 30.36
CA TYR A 38 9.87 -18.03 31.08
C TYR A 38 9.27 -19.35 30.59
N GLU A 39 7.95 -19.43 30.43
CA GLU A 39 7.29 -20.66 29.97
C GLU A 39 7.82 -21.11 28.61
N LEU A 40 7.98 -20.16 27.66
CA LEU A 40 8.55 -20.44 26.35
C LEU A 40 10.03 -20.85 26.46
N ILE A 41 10.81 -20.17 27.30
CA ILE A 41 12.23 -20.47 27.52
C ILE A 41 12.41 -21.89 28.04
N GLU A 42 11.65 -22.29 29.06
CA GLU A 42 11.70 -23.65 29.61
C GLU A 42 11.32 -24.69 28.56
N GLN A 43 10.30 -24.40 27.75
CA GLN A 43 9.87 -25.28 26.67
C GLN A 43 10.97 -25.52 25.62
N VAL A 44 11.73 -24.47 25.23
CA VAL A 44 12.76 -24.60 24.19
C VAL A 44 14.11 -25.06 24.74
N LEU A 45 14.44 -24.75 26.00
CA LEU A 45 15.69 -25.18 26.63
C LEU A 45 15.85 -26.70 26.61
N GLY A 46 14.75 -27.43 26.85
CA GLY A 46 14.76 -28.90 26.84
C GLY A 46 14.91 -29.54 25.45
N GLN A 47 14.86 -28.78 24.36
CA GLN A 47 14.83 -29.30 22.99
C GLN A 47 16.21 -29.35 22.32
N HIS A 48 17.22 -28.69 22.88
CA HIS A 48 18.53 -28.53 22.25
C HIS A 48 19.67 -28.91 23.18
N ALA A 49 20.70 -29.55 22.62
CA ALA A 49 21.95 -29.79 23.33
C ALA A 49 22.74 -28.49 23.50
N LYS A 50 23.47 -28.38 24.61
CA LYS A 50 24.40 -27.26 24.84
C LYS A 50 25.59 -27.39 23.89
N PRO A 51 25.98 -26.34 23.14
CA PRO A 51 27.18 -26.36 22.32
C PRO A 51 28.41 -26.66 23.18
N GLY A 52 29.19 -27.65 22.76
CA GLY A 52 30.47 -28.00 23.38
C GLY A 52 31.63 -27.34 22.66
N SER A 53 32.84 -27.77 23.01
CA SER A 53 34.06 -27.20 22.46
C SER A 53 34.19 -27.39 20.94
N ALA A 54 33.72 -28.52 20.40
CA ALA A 54 33.74 -28.79 18.97
C ALA A 54 32.91 -27.77 18.18
N GLU A 55 31.67 -27.52 18.61
CA GLU A 55 30.78 -26.54 17.97
C GLU A 55 31.31 -25.11 18.12
N MET A 56 31.91 -24.78 19.28
CA MET A 56 32.54 -23.47 19.50
C MET A 56 33.71 -23.24 18.54
N HIS A 57 34.60 -24.22 18.39
CA HIS A 57 35.70 -24.14 17.43
C HIS A 57 35.21 -24.08 15.98
N GLN A 58 34.18 -24.86 15.62
CA GLN A 58 33.58 -24.80 14.30
C GLN A 58 33.03 -23.41 13.97
N MET A 59 32.29 -22.79 14.91
CA MET A 59 31.74 -21.45 14.71
C MET A 59 32.82 -20.38 14.61
N VAL A 60 33.90 -20.48 15.40
CA VAL A 60 35.07 -19.59 15.27
C VAL A 60 35.70 -19.72 13.88
N ASN A 61 35.85 -20.94 13.37
CA ASN A 61 36.41 -21.18 12.04
C ASN A 61 35.52 -20.58 10.94
N PHE A 62 34.20 -20.80 11.00
CA PHE A 62 33.26 -20.18 10.06
C PHE A 62 33.31 -18.64 10.12
N TYR A 63 33.40 -18.06 11.31
CA TYR A 63 33.45 -16.61 11.48
C TYR A 63 34.75 -16.00 10.89
N GLN A 64 35.88 -16.68 11.09
CA GLN A 64 37.16 -16.29 10.49
C GLN A 64 37.12 -16.41 8.97
N GLU A 65 36.60 -17.51 8.43
CA GLU A 65 36.44 -17.71 6.99
C GLU A 65 35.59 -16.61 6.35
N LEU A 66 34.44 -16.26 6.94
CA LEU A 66 33.61 -15.15 6.46
C LEU A 66 34.36 -13.80 6.46
N SER A 67 35.21 -13.58 7.47
CA SER A 67 36.03 -12.37 7.57
C SER A 67 37.14 -12.33 6.50
N GLU A 68 37.77 -13.48 6.23
CA GLU A 68 38.78 -13.67 5.19
C GLU A 68 38.17 -13.45 3.80
N LEU A 69 37.00 -14.06 3.52
CA LEU A 69 36.23 -13.86 2.29
C LEU A 69 35.89 -12.38 2.08
N ARG A 70 35.42 -11.67 3.12
CA ARG A 70 35.14 -10.23 3.00
C ARG A 70 36.37 -9.41 2.60
N GLN A 71 37.57 -9.85 3.00
CA GLN A 71 38.81 -9.15 2.67
C GLN A 71 39.40 -9.56 1.32
N SER A 72 39.08 -10.75 0.82
CA SER A 72 39.68 -11.36 -0.37
C SER A 72 39.52 -10.54 -1.66
N SER A 73 38.47 -9.71 -1.74
CA SER A 73 38.21 -8.86 -2.89
C SER A 73 37.76 -7.44 -2.50
N ARG A 74 38.09 -6.46 -3.34
CA ARG A 74 37.56 -5.09 -3.24
C ARG A 74 36.06 -5.05 -3.54
N LEU A 75 35.55 -5.98 -4.33
CA LEU A 75 34.14 -6.07 -4.74
C LEU A 75 33.17 -6.27 -3.56
N LEU A 76 33.63 -6.85 -2.45
CA LEU A 76 32.83 -6.99 -1.22
C LEU A 76 32.85 -5.73 -0.32
N ARG A 77 33.59 -4.69 -0.73
CA ARG A 77 33.86 -3.48 0.07
C ARG A 77 33.89 -2.21 -0.79
N LEU A 78 33.06 -2.10 -1.84
CA LEU A 78 33.06 -1.04 -2.86
C LEU A 78 33.17 0.40 -2.33
N GLY A 79 32.59 0.69 -1.16
CA GLY A 79 32.83 1.94 -0.41
C GLY A 79 32.05 3.17 -0.89
N SER A 80 31.29 3.10 -1.98
CA SER A 80 30.38 4.15 -2.41
C SER A 80 29.02 3.57 -2.87
N GLY A 81 27.94 4.31 -2.66
CA GLY A 81 26.61 3.90 -3.11
C GLY A 81 26.50 3.80 -4.64
N ALA A 82 27.22 4.66 -5.37
CA ALA A 82 27.22 4.65 -6.84
C ALA A 82 27.85 3.37 -7.40
N GLU A 83 28.98 2.93 -6.84
CA GLU A 83 29.61 1.66 -7.23
C GLU A 83 28.73 0.46 -6.85
N VAL A 84 28.05 0.52 -5.71
CA VAL A 84 27.07 -0.52 -5.32
C VAL A 84 25.93 -0.60 -6.34
N ILE A 85 25.30 0.51 -6.71
CA ILE A 85 24.20 0.53 -7.71
C ILE A 85 24.68 0.00 -9.07
N LYS A 86 25.91 0.33 -9.46
CA LYS A 86 26.47 -0.04 -10.76
C LYS A 86 26.85 -1.52 -10.86
N ARG A 87 27.22 -2.16 -9.75
CA ARG A 87 27.88 -3.49 -9.75
C ARG A 87 27.10 -4.57 -9.03
N VAL A 88 26.34 -4.22 -7.99
CA VAL A 88 25.68 -5.21 -7.13
C VAL A 88 24.29 -5.51 -7.68
N ASP A 89 24.00 -6.80 -7.81
CA ASP A 89 22.68 -7.29 -8.16
C ASP A 89 22.28 -8.48 -7.30
N PHE A 90 20.97 -8.68 -7.13
CA PHE A 90 20.41 -9.83 -6.44
C PHE A 90 19.66 -10.69 -7.44
N ARG A 91 19.95 -11.99 -7.40
CA ARG A 91 19.26 -13.03 -8.16
C ARG A 91 18.30 -13.75 -7.22
N ASN A 92 17.52 -14.69 -7.74
CA ASN A 92 16.48 -15.38 -6.96
C ASN A 92 15.52 -14.38 -6.28
N THR A 93 14.95 -13.47 -7.07
CA THR A 93 14.04 -12.42 -6.57
C THR A 93 12.66 -12.56 -7.17
N GLY A 94 11.66 -11.93 -6.55
CA GLY A 94 10.29 -11.91 -7.06
C GLY A 94 9.44 -13.07 -6.50
N PRO A 95 8.21 -13.23 -7.02
CA PRO A 95 7.25 -14.21 -6.49
C PRO A 95 7.69 -15.67 -6.65
N GLU A 96 8.54 -15.96 -7.63
CA GLU A 96 9.02 -17.31 -7.95
C GLU A 96 10.36 -17.65 -7.29
N GLN A 97 10.85 -16.78 -6.39
CA GLN A 97 12.10 -17.05 -5.68
C GLN A 97 12.03 -18.35 -4.88
N ILE A 98 13.16 -19.04 -4.76
CA ILE A 98 13.37 -20.12 -3.80
C ILE A 98 13.48 -19.47 -2.40
N PRO A 99 12.54 -19.71 -1.47
CA PRO A 99 12.58 -19.11 -0.15
C PRO A 99 13.81 -19.56 0.64
N GLY A 100 14.48 -18.62 1.31
CA GLY A 100 15.67 -18.91 2.11
C GLY A 100 16.98 -18.97 1.31
N LEU A 101 16.95 -18.79 -0.01
CA LEU A 101 18.15 -18.69 -0.84
C LEU A 101 18.45 -17.22 -1.21
N ILE A 102 19.60 -16.70 -0.78
CA ILE A 102 20.06 -15.35 -1.14
C ILE A 102 21.23 -15.48 -2.13
N VAL A 103 21.14 -14.79 -3.26
CA VAL A 103 22.14 -14.84 -4.31
C VAL A 103 22.50 -13.42 -4.74
N MET A 104 23.68 -12.94 -4.36
CA MET A 104 24.18 -11.62 -4.70
C MET A 104 25.31 -11.76 -5.73
N SER A 105 25.21 -11.10 -6.88
CA SER A 105 26.33 -10.97 -7.83
C SER A 105 26.95 -9.59 -7.72
N VAL A 106 28.27 -9.50 -7.87
CA VAL A 106 29.01 -8.24 -7.97
C VAL A 106 29.83 -8.24 -9.25
N ASP A 107 29.57 -7.26 -10.12
CA ASP A 107 30.19 -7.11 -11.42
C ASP A 107 31.55 -6.39 -11.35
N ASP A 108 32.55 -6.96 -12.01
CA ASP A 108 33.81 -6.29 -12.35
C ASP A 108 34.17 -6.44 -13.83
N GLY A 109 33.18 -6.70 -14.68
CA GLY A 109 33.36 -6.73 -16.12
C GLY A 109 33.51 -5.34 -16.72
N VAL A 110 33.88 -5.29 -18.00
CA VAL A 110 34.06 -4.05 -18.77
C VAL A 110 32.84 -3.12 -18.74
N GLY A 111 31.62 -3.69 -18.60
CA GLY A 111 30.38 -2.92 -18.48
C GLY A 111 30.27 -2.14 -17.16
N ALA A 112 30.89 -2.64 -16.09
CA ALA A 112 30.97 -1.98 -14.79
C ALA A 112 32.02 -0.87 -14.73
N GLY A 113 32.85 -0.70 -15.76
CA GLY A 113 33.87 0.34 -15.84
C GLY A 113 35.24 -0.16 -15.38
N ALA A 114 35.93 0.62 -14.55
CA ALA A 114 37.29 0.28 -14.12
C ALA A 114 37.35 -1.10 -13.44
N ASP A 115 38.35 -1.88 -13.81
CA ASP A 115 38.75 -3.13 -13.16
C ASP A 115 39.20 -2.83 -11.71
N LEU A 116 38.43 -3.32 -10.73
CA LEU A 116 38.67 -3.09 -9.30
C LEU A 116 39.41 -4.26 -8.62
N ASP A 117 39.38 -5.43 -9.24
CA ASP A 117 40.02 -6.66 -8.80
C ASP A 117 40.59 -7.44 -10.00
N PRO A 118 41.86 -7.21 -10.36
CA PRO A 118 42.46 -7.78 -11.58
C PRO A 118 42.53 -9.31 -11.64
N ALA A 119 42.16 -10.01 -10.55
CA ALA A 119 42.09 -11.46 -10.51
C ALA A 119 40.73 -12.02 -10.97
N ILE A 120 39.66 -11.22 -10.94
CA ILE A 120 38.28 -11.69 -11.17
C ILE A 120 37.44 -10.66 -11.94
N ASP A 121 36.65 -11.13 -12.90
CA ASP A 121 35.68 -10.28 -13.62
C ASP A 121 34.37 -10.11 -12.82
N GLY A 122 34.26 -10.74 -11.65
CA GLY A 122 33.09 -10.68 -10.79
C GLY A 122 32.99 -11.83 -9.81
N LEU A 123 32.04 -11.74 -8.89
CA LEU A 123 31.77 -12.79 -7.90
C LEU A 123 30.27 -12.97 -7.62
N VAL A 124 29.92 -14.12 -7.06
CA VAL A 124 28.59 -14.46 -6.58
C VAL A 124 28.70 -14.93 -5.14
N VAL A 125 28.01 -14.23 -4.23
CA VAL A 125 27.78 -14.68 -2.86
C VAL A 125 26.43 -15.39 -2.82
N MET A 126 26.44 -16.66 -2.39
CA MET A 126 25.25 -17.50 -2.27
C MET A 126 25.11 -17.93 -0.80
N ILE A 127 23.94 -17.71 -0.20
CA ILE A 127 23.61 -18.12 1.17
C ILE A 127 22.36 -18.98 1.10
N ASN A 128 22.49 -20.26 1.46
CA ASN A 128 21.39 -21.19 1.52
C ASN A 128 20.94 -21.38 2.98
N ALA A 129 19.91 -20.64 3.39
CA ALA A 129 19.27 -20.77 4.69
C ALA A 129 18.09 -21.76 4.65
N THR A 130 18.24 -22.85 3.90
CA THR A 130 17.27 -23.97 3.87
C THR A 130 17.93 -25.26 4.33
N ASN A 131 17.11 -26.24 4.70
CA ASN A 131 17.57 -27.57 5.12
C ASN A 131 17.81 -28.54 3.96
N GLN A 132 17.82 -28.07 2.72
CA GLN A 132 18.07 -28.87 1.52
C GLN A 132 19.13 -28.19 0.63
N PRO A 133 19.85 -28.93 -0.22
CA PRO A 133 20.67 -28.34 -1.26
C PRO A 133 19.82 -27.47 -2.20
N GLN A 134 20.36 -26.34 -2.63
CA GLN A 134 19.74 -25.44 -3.59
C GLN A 134 20.66 -25.16 -4.76
N SER A 135 20.07 -25.01 -5.96
CA SER A 135 20.80 -24.78 -7.20
C SER A 135 20.19 -23.62 -7.98
N ILE A 136 21.03 -22.79 -8.60
CA ILE A 136 20.60 -21.68 -9.48
C ILE A 136 21.58 -21.47 -10.65
N GLY A 137 21.10 -21.00 -11.81
CA GLY A 137 21.95 -20.83 -12.99
C GLY A 137 21.43 -19.87 -14.08
N ASP A 138 20.15 -19.51 -14.09
CA ASP A 138 19.57 -18.64 -15.13
C ASP A 138 19.79 -17.14 -14.84
N PHE A 139 21.05 -16.70 -14.90
CA PHE A 139 21.42 -15.32 -14.67
C PHE A 139 21.22 -14.50 -15.95
N ARG A 140 20.54 -13.35 -15.86
CA ARG A 140 20.25 -12.46 -16.99
C ARG A 140 20.86 -11.07 -16.81
N ASP A 141 21.27 -10.44 -17.90
CA ASP A 141 21.81 -9.09 -17.92
C ASP A 141 20.73 -8.00 -18.10
N GLY A 142 21.17 -6.73 -18.23
CA GLY A 142 20.30 -5.57 -18.47
C GLY A 142 19.47 -5.62 -19.76
N LYS A 143 19.77 -6.55 -20.68
CA LYS A 143 19.10 -6.76 -21.97
C LYS A 143 18.41 -8.14 -22.03
N ASP A 144 18.21 -8.76 -20.87
CA ASP A 144 17.60 -10.08 -20.72
C ASP A 144 18.35 -11.22 -21.45
N GLN A 145 19.66 -11.03 -21.66
CA GLN A 145 20.52 -12.05 -22.24
C GLN A 145 21.11 -12.94 -21.15
N PRO A 146 21.25 -14.27 -21.39
CA PRO A 146 21.93 -15.17 -20.46
C PRO A 146 23.37 -14.72 -20.18
N ILE A 147 23.74 -14.76 -18.91
CA ILE A 147 25.11 -14.55 -18.43
C ILE A 147 25.77 -15.93 -18.31
N ASP A 148 26.95 -16.08 -18.92
CA ASP A 148 27.73 -17.31 -18.82
C ASP A 148 28.36 -17.46 -17.42
N LEU A 149 27.93 -18.53 -16.72
CA LEU A 149 28.41 -18.95 -15.41
C LEU A 149 29.31 -20.20 -15.47
N THR A 150 29.51 -20.81 -16.65
CA THR A 150 30.20 -22.10 -16.79
C THR A 150 31.65 -22.05 -16.25
N GLY A 151 32.33 -20.91 -16.40
CA GLY A 151 33.69 -20.69 -15.92
C GLY A 151 33.80 -20.26 -14.45
N MET A 152 32.70 -20.17 -13.70
CA MET A 152 32.76 -19.80 -12.29
C MET A 152 33.36 -20.92 -11.43
N VAL A 153 34.13 -20.56 -10.42
CA VAL A 153 34.76 -21.50 -9.48
C VAL A 153 34.54 -21.03 -8.05
N LEU A 154 34.61 -21.95 -7.08
CA LEU A 154 34.62 -21.58 -5.66
C LEU A 154 35.84 -20.69 -5.38
N SER A 155 35.65 -19.61 -4.63
CA SER A 155 36.76 -18.73 -4.24
C SER A 155 37.80 -19.51 -3.45
N GLY A 156 39.08 -19.38 -3.83
CA GLY A 156 40.19 -19.98 -3.08
C GLY A 156 40.41 -19.37 -1.69
N ALA A 157 39.64 -18.36 -1.31
CA ALA A 157 39.62 -17.83 0.07
C ALA A 157 38.73 -18.68 1.01
N HIS A 158 37.94 -19.62 0.48
CA HIS A 158 37.32 -20.66 1.29
C HIS A 158 38.36 -21.65 1.81
N ARG A 159 38.03 -22.31 2.92
CA ARG A 159 38.88 -23.32 3.53
C ARG A 159 38.71 -24.68 2.84
N ASP A 160 39.78 -25.46 2.77
CA ASP A 160 39.76 -26.81 2.15
C ASP A 160 38.95 -27.83 2.98
N SER A 161 38.83 -27.61 4.29
CA SER A 161 38.11 -28.47 5.23
C SER A 161 37.37 -27.62 6.25
N ASP A 162 36.27 -28.15 6.79
CA ASP A 162 35.39 -27.47 7.75
C ASP A 162 34.96 -26.06 7.29
N SER A 163 34.75 -25.91 5.98
CA SER A 163 34.30 -24.66 5.37
C SER A 163 32.79 -24.49 5.51
N ILE A 164 32.36 -23.24 5.62
CA ILE A 164 30.94 -22.87 5.54
C ILE A 164 30.36 -23.10 4.13
N ALA A 165 31.19 -23.31 3.10
CA ALA A 165 30.78 -23.60 1.71
C ALA A 165 30.44 -25.08 1.46
N SER A 166 29.78 -25.72 2.43
CA SER A 166 29.38 -27.13 2.30
C SER A 166 28.50 -27.36 1.07
N GLY A 167 28.87 -28.36 0.25
CA GLY A 167 28.16 -28.73 -0.97
C GLY A 167 28.28 -27.73 -2.12
N ALA A 168 29.19 -26.75 -2.04
CA ALA A 168 29.42 -25.79 -3.11
C ALA A 168 29.95 -26.47 -4.38
N ALA A 169 29.26 -26.30 -5.50
CA ALA A 169 29.67 -26.83 -6.79
C ALA A 169 29.17 -25.94 -7.94
N ASN A 170 29.86 -26.00 -9.08
CA ASN A 170 29.37 -25.47 -10.35
C ASN A 170 29.31 -26.62 -11.35
N ASP A 171 28.11 -26.97 -11.80
CA ASP A 171 27.90 -27.92 -12.88
C ASP A 171 27.38 -27.16 -14.12
N SER A 172 28.28 -26.87 -15.06
CA SER A 172 27.93 -26.27 -16.36
C SER A 172 27.11 -24.97 -16.24
N GLY A 173 27.40 -24.14 -15.24
CA GLY A 173 26.70 -22.88 -14.96
C GLY A 173 25.59 -23.00 -13.93
N GLN A 174 25.31 -24.21 -13.43
CA GLN A 174 24.42 -24.45 -12.29
C GLN A 174 25.23 -24.38 -10.99
N LEU A 175 25.16 -23.23 -10.30
CA LEU A 175 25.75 -23.06 -8.98
C LEU A 175 24.88 -23.77 -7.94
N THR A 176 25.49 -24.65 -7.16
CA THR A 176 24.83 -25.46 -6.13
C THR A 176 25.47 -25.20 -4.79
N LEU A 177 24.66 -25.23 -3.73
CA LEU A 177 25.10 -25.08 -2.36
C LEU A 177 24.32 -26.05 -1.46
N GLY A 178 24.99 -26.71 -0.51
CA GLY A 178 24.37 -27.63 0.44
C GLY A 178 23.40 -26.93 1.41
N ALA A 179 22.77 -27.70 2.29
CA ALA A 179 21.89 -27.14 3.33
C ALA A 179 22.67 -26.27 4.33
N TRP A 180 22.08 -25.16 4.77
CA TRP A 180 22.62 -24.27 5.81
C TRP A 180 24.08 -23.81 5.57
N SER A 181 24.42 -23.48 4.34
CA SER A 181 25.78 -23.09 3.95
C SER A 181 25.84 -21.75 3.21
N ALA A 182 27.06 -21.22 3.08
CA ALA A 182 27.35 -19.97 2.38
C ALA A 182 28.63 -20.12 1.53
N ALA A 183 28.61 -19.64 0.29
CA ALA A 183 29.75 -19.71 -0.62
C ALA A 183 29.93 -18.42 -1.40
N VAL A 184 31.18 -18.12 -1.75
CA VAL A 184 31.56 -17.12 -2.73
C VAL A 184 32.14 -17.84 -3.94
N PHE A 185 31.44 -17.78 -5.06
CA PHE A 185 31.97 -18.17 -6.36
C PHE A 185 32.60 -16.95 -7.02
N ILE A 186 33.68 -17.14 -7.76
CA ILE A 186 34.34 -16.09 -8.54
C ILE A 186 34.30 -16.44 -10.02
N LYS A 187 34.33 -15.43 -10.88
CA LYS A 187 34.57 -15.54 -12.30
C LYS A 187 36.02 -15.13 -12.56
N PRO A 188 36.98 -16.07 -12.69
CA PRO A 188 38.39 -15.73 -12.82
C PRO A 188 38.64 -14.87 -14.06
N GLN A 189 39.43 -13.82 -13.92
CA GLN A 189 39.89 -13.00 -15.03
C GLN A 189 41.15 -13.65 -15.64
N SER A 190 41.20 -13.72 -16.97
CA SER A 190 42.38 -14.21 -17.69
C SER A 190 42.78 -13.20 -18.77
N GLY A 191 43.85 -12.46 -18.49
CA GLY A 191 44.31 -11.38 -19.37
C GLY A 191 43.54 -10.08 -19.13
N ALA A 192 42.95 -9.53 -20.19
CA ALA A 192 42.17 -8.30 -20.10
C ALA A 192 40.82 -8.54 -19.39
N GLN A 193 40.29 -7.48 -18.77
CA GLN A 193 38.97 -7.46 -18.16
C GLN A 193 37.90 -8.00 -19.12
N GLY A 194 37.12 -8.97 -18.64
CA GLY A 194 36.09 -9.68 -19.38
C GLY A 194 34.69 -9.07 -19.22
N ALA A 195 33.67 -9.84 -19.58
CA ALA A 195 32.28 -9.38 -19.54
C ALA A 195 31.68 -9.30 -18.13
N GLY A 196 32.26 -10.01 -17.15
CA GLY A 196 31.80 -10.04 -15.77
C GLY A 196 30.41 -10.63 -15.56
N LEU A 197 29.65 -9.98 -14.67
CA LEU A 197 28.30 -10.34 -14.22
C LEU A 197 27.38 -9.10 -14.23
N PRO A 198 27.04 -8.53 -15.40
CA PRO A 198 26.33 -7.27 -15.48
C PRO A 198 25.01 -7.26 -14.71
N VAL A 199 24.68 -6.10 -14.13
CA VAL A 199 23.41 -5.89 -13.41
C VAL A 199 22.23 -6.14 -14.36
N SER A 200 21.25 -6.92 -13.89
CA SER A 200 20.03 -7.24 -14.60
C SER A 200 19.14 -6.02 -14.84
N LYS A 201 18.18 -6.18 -15.75
CA LYS A 201 17.14 -5.17 -15.97
C LYS A 201 16.30 -5.02 -14.71
N LYS A 202 16.42 -3.89 -14.02
CA LYS A 202 15.56 -3.54 -12.88
C LYS A 202 14.14 -3.28 -13.38
N THR A 203 13.29 -4.29 -13.29
CA THR A 203 11.87 -4.17 -13.59
C THR A 203 11.13 -4.01 -12.28
N ASP A 204 10.45 -2.89 -12.12
CA ASP A 204 9.59 -2.69 -10.96
C ASP A 204 8.38 -3.63 -11.09
N LEU A 205 8.40 -4.74 -10.36
CA LEU A 205 7.34 -5.74 -10.39
C LEU A 205 5.99 -5.18 -9.96
N SER A 206 5.98 -4.08 -9.20
CA SER A 206 4.72 -3.41 -8.83
C SER A 206 4.02 -2.78 -10.04
N THR A 207 4.75 -2.53 -11.14
CA THR A 207 4.20 -1.98 -12.39
C THR A 207 3.76 -3.06 -13.39
N LEU A 208 3.98 -4.34 -13.07
CA LEU A 208 3.59 -5.45 -13.92
C LEU A 208 2.33 -6.14 -13.38
N PRO A 209 1.34 -6.44 -14.24
CA PRO A 209 0.18 -7.23 -13.84
C PRO A 209 0.59 -8.63 -13.35
N PRO A 210 0.18 -9.05 -12.13
CA PRO A 210 0.51 -10.36 -11.57
C PRO A 210 0.18 -11.54 -12.50
N PHE A 211 -0.86 -11.43 -13.31
CA PHE A 211 -1.34 -12.49 -14.20
C PHE A 211 -0.94 -12.28 -15.67
N GLY A 212 0.06 -11.44 -15.93
CA GLY A 212 0.53 -11.12 -17.28
C GLY A 212 -0.60 -10.55 -18.13
N ASP A 213 -0.76 -11.10 -19.34
CA ASP A 213 -1.82 -10.70 -20.28
C ASP A 213 -3.20 -11.29 -19.95
N THR A 214 -3.31 -12.10 -18.89
CA THR A 214 -4.61 -12.65 -18.49
C THR A 214 -5.50 -11.56 -17.93
N GLU A 215 -6.65 -11.35 -18.56
CA GLU A 215 -7.67 -10.43 -18.07
C GLU A 215 -8.33 -10.95 -16.78
N VAL A 216 -8.61 -10.03 -15.86
CA VAL A 216 -9.19 -10.32 -14.54
C VAL A 216 -10.57 -9.66 -14.46
N PHE A 217 -11.58 -10.37 -13.98
CA PHE A 217 -12.97 -9.90 -13.92
C PHE A 217 -13.59 -10.13 -12.54
N VAL A 218 -14.53 -9.26 -12.16
CA VAL A 218 -15.49 -9.51 -11.08
C VAL A 218 -16.68 -10.25 -11.66
N ARG A 219 -16.80 -11.56 -11.42
CA ARG A 219 -17.91 -12.38 -11.94
C ARG A 219 -18.94 -12.68 -10.86
N GLY A 220 -20.20 -12.84 -11.25
CA GLY A 220 -21.34 -13.14 -10.38
C GLY A 220 -22.00 -11.92 -9.75
N PHE A 221 -21.30 -10.77 -9.67
CA PHE A 221 -21.84 -9.56 -9.07
C PHE A 221 -23.08 -9.08 -9.85
N LEU A 222 -24.19 -8.82 -9.13
CA LEU A 222 -25.52 -8.57 -9.68
C LEU A 222 -26.02 -9.65 -10.65
N ASN A 223 -25.70 -10.91 -10.36
CA ASN A 223 -26.00 -12.09 -11.19
C ASN A 223 -25.37 -12.06 -12.59
N GLN A 224 -24.37 -11.21 -12.82
CA GLN A 224 -23.64 -11.16 -14.08
C GLN A 224 -22.44 -12.11 -14.05
N TRP A 225 -22.63 -13.31 -14.61
CA TRP A 225 -21.60 -14.34 -14.64
C TRP A 225 -20.71 -14.31 -15.88
N ASP A 226 -21.06 -13.60 -16.95
CA ASP A 226 -20.19 -13.45 -18.11
C ASP A 226 -19.00 -12.52 -17.80
N PRO A 227 -17.84 -12.68 -18.46
CA PRO A 227 -16.63 -11.90 -18.18
C PRO A 227 -16.74 -10.49 -18.79
N VAL A 228 -17.68 -9.69 -18.28
CA VAL A 228 -17.95 -8.31 -18.77
C VAL A 228 -17.46 -7.24 -17.80
N ASN A 229 -17.39 -7.55 -16.50
CA ASN A 229 -16.93 -6.65 -15.45
C ASN A 229 -15.41 -6.71 -15.29
N LYS A 230 -14.68 -6.22 -16.30
CA LYS A 230 -13.21 -6.27 -16.34
C LYS A 230 -12.61 -5.36 -15.28
N MET A 231 -11.65 -5.90 -14.53
CA MET A 231 -10.82 -5.14 -13.60
C MET A 231 -9.59 -4.56 -14.31
N ASN A 232 -9.26 -3.31 -14.00
CA ASN A 232 -8.09 -2.63 -14.55
C ASN A 232 -6.93 -2.70 -13.55
N PHE A 233 -5.75 -3.07 -14.04
CA PHE A 233 -4.54 -3.07 -13.23
C PHE A 233 -4.11 -1.62 -12.92
N SER A 234 -3.91 -1.28 -11.65
CA SER A 234 -3.55 0.07 -11.18
C SER A 234 -2.12 0.15 -10.61
N GLY A 235 -1.34 -0.93 -10.69
CA GLY A 235 -0.02 -1.03 -10.05
C GLY A 235 -0.09 -1.72 -8.68
N ASN A 236 1.05 -1.91 -8.03
CA ASN A 236 1.17 -2.56 -6.72
C ASN A 236 0.39 -3.89 -6.63
N PHE A 237 0.48 -4.72 -7.66
CA PHE A 237 -0.20 -6.02 -7.74
C PHE A 237 -1.74 -5.92 -7.62
N THR A 238 -2.33 -4.75 -7.90
CA THR A 238 -3.73 -4.43 -7.62
C THR A 238 -4.54 -4.23 -8.91
N TYR A 239 -5.73 -4.81 -8.93
CA TYR A 239 -6.75 -4.65 -9.95
C TYR A 239 -7.99 -4.00 -9.35
N GLU A 240 -8.62 -3.09 -10.09
CA GLU A 240 -9.78 -2.34 -9.64
C GLU A 240 -10.94 -2.42 -10.64
N PHE A 241 -12.16 -2.56 -10.12
CA PHE A 241 -13.39 -2.45 -10.91
C PHE A 241 -14.39 -1.59 -10.15
N THR A 242 -15.03 -0.66 -10.86
CA THR A 242 -16.02 0.25 -10.30
C THR A 242 -17.30 0.17 -11.11
N THR A 243 -18.44 0.11 -10.44
CA THR A 243 -19.76 0.09 -11.09
C THR A 243 -20.78 0.82 -10.25
N GLU A 244 -21.81 1.36 -10.90
CA GLU A 244 -22.99 1.88 -10.24
C GLU A 244 -23.98 0.75 -9.94
N VAL A 245 -24.71 0.91 -8.84
CA VAL A 245 -25.79 0.04 -8.38
C VAL A 245 -27.01 0.90 -8.13
N THR A 246 -28.13 0.55 -8.73
CA THR A 246 -29.41 1.23 -8.55
C THR A 246 -30.27 0.55 -7.48
N ALA A 247 -31.33 1.23 -7.02
CA ALA A 247 -32.17 0.75 -5.92
C ALA A 247 -32.92 -0.57 -6.23
N ASP A 248 -33.16 -0.86 -7.51
CA ASP A 248 -33.74 -2.12 -7.99
C ASP A 248 -32.75 -3.28 -8.05
N GLN A 249 -31.45 -3.02 -7.87
CA GLN A 249 -30.37 -4.01 -7.89
C GLN A 249 -29.90 -4.43 -6.49
N LEU A 250 -30.56 -3.94 -5.43
CA LEU A 250 -30.20 -4.25 -4.05
C LEU A 250 -30.57 -5.69 -3.66
N GLY A 251 -29.81 -6.23 -2.69
CA GLY A 251 -30.02 -7.57 -2.13
C GLY A 251 -28.83 -8.50 -2.32
N SER A 252 -29.07 -9.80 -2.14
CA SER A 252 -28.04 -10.82 -2.17
C SER A 252 -27.52 -11.08 -3.58
N THR A 253 -26.21 -11.10 -3.73
CA THR A 253 -25.46 -11.50 -4.92
C THR A 253 -24.31 -12.42 -4.53
N GLN A 254 -23.62 -12.96 -5.53
CA GLN A 254 -22.36 -13.68 -5.34
C GLN A 254 -21.22 -12.97 -6.07
N VAL A 255 -19.98 -13.22 -5.68
CA VAL A 255 -18.79 -12.62 -6.26
C VAL A 255 -17.69 -13.67 -6.41
N LYS A 256 -17.01 -13.65 -7.54
CA LYS A 256 -15.71 -14.31 -7.78
C LYS A 256 -14.77 -13.37 -8.49
N ILE A 257 -13.46 -13.61 -8.32
CA ILE A 257 -12.44 -13.03 -9.19
C ILE A 257 -11.95 -14.11 -10.14
N ALA A 258 -12.20 -13.96 -11.43
CA ALA A 258 -11.89 -14.98 -12.42
C ALA A 258 -11.46 -14.38 -13.75
N GLY A 259 -10.75 -15.17 -14.56
CA GLY A 259 -10.43 -14.84 -15.94
C GLY A 259 -11.56 -15.21 -16.91
N ASN A 260 -11.24 -15.16 -18.21
CA ASN A 260 -12.15 -15.56 -19.28
C ASN A 260 -12.58 -17.03 -19.15
N GLU A 261 -11.60 -17.92 -18.88
CA GLU A 261 -11.81 -19.35 -18.73
C GLU A 261 -11.76 -19.78 -17.25
N TRP A 262 -12.69 -20.64 -16.82
CA TRP A 262 -12.74 -21.14 -15.44
C TRP A 262 -11.56 -22.03 -15.04
N SER A 263 -10.94 -22.70 -16.03
CA SER A 263 -9.72 -23.49 -15.86
C SER A 263 -8.45 -22.66 -16.01
N GLY A 264 -8.56 -21.35 -16.23
CA GLY A 264 -7.45 -20.43 -16.41
C GLY A 264 -6.71 -20.13 -15.09
N PRO A 265 -5.63 -19.34 -15.16
CA PRO A 265 -4.77 -19.04 -14.01
C PRO A 265 -5.43 -18.10 -12.98
N VAL A 266 -6.60 -17.54 -13.30
CA VAL A 266 -7.37 -16.65 -12.42
C VAL A 266 -8.72 -17.29 -12.15
N ASN A 267 -8.87 -17.88 -10.97
CA ASN A 267 -10.15 -18.38 -10.46
C ASN A 267 -10.08 -18.39 -8.94
N TYR A 268 -10.64 -17.37 -8.30
CA TYR A 268 -10.52 -17.13 -6.87
C TYR A 268 -11.90 -16.87 -6.25
N GLY A 269 -12.09 -17.46 -5.07
CA GLY A 269 -13.34 -17.38 -4.33
C GLY A 269 -13.11 -17.61 -2.84
N LYS A 270 -14.17 -18.02 -2.12
CA LYS A 270 -14.11 -18.27 -0.68
C LYS A 270 -13.12 -19.38 -0.30
N CYS A 271 -12.48 -19.24 0.85
CA CYS A 271 -11.59 -20.25 1.43
C CYS A 271 -12.35 -21.24 2.33
N SER A 272 -13.46 -20.80 2.93
CA SER A 272 -14.35 -21.57 3.80
C SER A 272 -15.81 -21.32 3.43
N ASP A 273 -16.69 -22.24 3.79
CA ASP A 273 -18.14 -22.09 3.56
C ASP A 273 -18.78 -20.94 4.32
N THR A 274 -18.11 -20.45 5.37
CA THR A 274 -18.56 -19.32 6.19
C THR A 274 -18.09 -17.96 5.67
N ASP A 275 -17.19 -17.91 4.68
CA ASP A 275 -16.65 -16.63 4.22
C ASP A 275 -17.72 -15.88 3.42
N GLN A 276 -17.86 -14.59 3.74
CA GLN A 276 -18.78 -13.66 3.08
C GLN A 276 -18.05 -12.34 2.83
N LEU A 277 -18.30 -11.73 1.67
CA LEU A 277 -17.80 -10.39 1.37
C LEU A 277 -18.64 -9.34 2.13
N ALA A 278 -17.97 -8.32 2.68
CA ALA A 278 -18.61 -7.21 3.35
C ALA A 278 -17.94 -5.89 2.95
N THR A 279 -18.72 -4.81 2.90
CA THR A 279 -18.20 -3.47 2.58
C THR A 279 -17.21 -3.00 3.64
N GLY A 280 -16.08 -2.44 3.19
CA GLY A 280 -15.01 -1.96 4.07
C GLY A 280 -14.16 -3.06 4.71
N GLN A 281 -14.39 -4.34 4.40
CA GLN A 281 -13.56 -5.46 4.86
C GLN A 281 -12.65 -6.00 3.76
N VAL A 282 -11.51 -6.54 4.17
CA VAL A 282 -10.55 -7.22 3.29
C VAL A 282 -10.69 -8.73 3.49
N ASN A 283 -10.98 -9.45 2.41
CA ASN A 283 -11.19 -10.89 2.42
C ASN A 283 -10.04 -11.59 1.71
N THR A 284 -9.43 -12.59 2.36
CA THR A 284 -8.50 -13.50 1.69
C THR A 284 -9.27 -14.45 0.79
N LEU A 285 -8.79 -14.64 -0.44
CA LEU A 285 -9.37 -15.58 -1.40
C LEU A 285 -8.51 -16.82 -1.55
N CYS A 286 -9.13 -17.91 -2.00
CA CYS A 286 -8.46 -19.16 -2.31
C CYS A 286 -8.66 -19.53 -3.78
N ALA A 287 -7.60 -20.07 -4.39
CA ALA A 287 -7.64 -20.59 -5.74
C ALA A 287 -8.70 -21.70 -5.85
N ASN A 288 -9.51 -21.64 -6.91
CA ASN A 288 -10.65 -22.52 -7.17
C ASN A 288 -11.69 -22.57 -6.04
N GLY A 289 -11.71 -21.54 -5.16
CA GLY A 289 -12.71 -21.40 -4.11
C GLY A 289 -14.13 -21.21 -4.66
N GLY A 290 -15.13 -21.55 -3.85
CA GLY A 290 -16.54 -21.33 -4.18
C GLY A 290 -16.91 -19.84 -4.24
N ASP A 291 -18.16 -19.53 -4.56
CA ASP A 291 -18.58 -18.14 -4.78
C ASP A 291 -18.76 -17.41 -3.44
N LEU A 292 -18.26 -16.17 -3.33
CA LEU A 292 -18.40 -15.36 -2.12
C LEU A 292 -19.78 -14.72 -2.10
N PRO A 293 -20.64 -15.02 -1.10
CA PRO A 293 -21.86 -14.26 -0.91
C PRO A 293 -21.54 -12.79 -0.63
N PHE A 294 -22.38 -11.89 -1.12
CA PHE A 294 -22.31 -10.46 -0.85
C PHE A 294 -23.73 -9.88 -0.79
N ASN A 295 -24.01 -9.04 0.20
CA ASN A 295 -25.30 -8.35 0.29
C ASN A 295 -25.11 -6.88 -0.11
N VAL A 296 -25.83 -6.45 -1.15
CA VAL A 296 -25.77 -5.08 -1.67
C VAL A 296 -26.85 -4.26 -0.97
N GLU A 297 -26.46 -3.51 0.06
CA GLU A 297 -27.39 -2.83 0.96
C GLU A 297 -27.85 -1.45 0.51
N LYS A 298 -27.08 -0.77 -0.34
CA LYS A 298 -27.32 0.63 -0.73
C LYS A 298 -27.10 0.84 -2.22
N ALA A 299 -27.86 1.75 -2.83
CA ALA A 299 -27.67 2.16 -4.22
C ALA A 299 -26.60 3.25 -4.29
N GLY A 300 -25.64 3.14 -5.20
CA GLY A 300 -24.49 4.04 -5.34
C GLY A 300 -23.32 3.38 -6.07
N THR A 301 -22.13 3.92 -5.91
CA THR A 301 -20.94 3.43 -6.63
C THR A 301 -20.18 2.42 -5.78
N TYR A 302 -20.03 1.20 -6.28
CA TYR A 302 -19.24 0.14 -5.65
C TYR A 302 -17.88 0.02 -6.34
N LYS A 303 -16.80 -0.01 -5.55
CA LYS A 303 -15.43 -0.24 -6.02
C LYS A 303 -14.87 -1.51 -5.41
N PHE A 304 -14.52 -2.46 -6.26
CA PHE A 304 -13.83 -3.70 -5.93
C PHE A 304 -12.32 -3.51 -6.13
N VAL A 305 -11.54 -3.94 -5.15
CA VAL A 305 -10.08 -3.89 -5.18
C VAL A 305 -9.53 -5.28 -4.90
N PHE A 306 -8.87 -5.87 -5.88
CA PHE A 306 -8.26 -7.19 -5.81
C PHE A 306 -6.74 -7.06 -5.83
N THR A 307 -6.06 -7.51 -4.79
CA THR A 307 -4.60 -7.44 -4.66
C THR A 307 -4.01 -8.85 -4.66
N ALA A 308 -3.15 -9.13 -5.65
CA ALA A 308 -2.55 -10.44 -5.91
C ALA A 308 -1.02 -10.42 -5.79
N MET A 309 -0.50 -9.76 -4.75
CA MET A 309 0.93 -9.80 -4.41
C MET A 309 1.38 -11.23 -4.07
N ASN A 310 0.53 -11.98 -3.36
CA ASN A 310 0.65 -13.42 -3.15
C ASN A 310 -0.48 -14.13 -3.91
N LYS A 311 -0.14 -14.90 -4.96
CA LYS A 311 -1.12 -15.61 -5.79
C LYS A 311 -1.78 -16.80 -5.09
N ASP A 312 -1.19 -17.32 -4.01
CA ASP A 312 -1.77 -18.42 -3.23
C ASP A 312 -2.84 -17.93 -2.27
N LYS A 313 -2.73 -16.66 -1.84
CA LYS A 313 -3.62 -16.01 -0.87
C LYS A 313 -3.87 -14.54 -1.26
N PRO A 314 -4.45 -14.26 -2.43
CA PRO A 314 -4.76 -12.88 -2.81
C PRO A 314 -5.90 -12.34 -1.96
N THR A 315 -6.15 -11.04 -2.02
CA THR A 315 -7.19 -10.39 -1.23
C THR A 315 -8.17 -9.62 -2.11
N LEU A 316 -9.43 -9.55 -1.68
CA LEU A 316 -10.48 -8.76 -2.29
C LEU A 316 -11.12 -7.88 -1.23
N SER A 317 -11.33 -6.61 -1.54
CA SER A 317 -12.17 -5.71 -0.76
C SER A 317 -13.19 -5.03 -1.66
N VAL A 318 -14.31 -4.63 -1.05
CA VAL A 318 -15.33 -3.83 -1.71
C VAL A 318 -15.62 -2.60 -0.86
N SER A 319 -15.67 -1.45 -1.51
CA SER A 319 -16.05 -0.17 -0.91
C SER A 319 -17.25 0.39 -1.65
N TYR A 320 -17.97 1.29 -0.99
CA TYR A 320 -19.18 1.89 -1.50
C TYR A 320 -19.14 3.39 -1.24
N THR A 321 -19.57 4.16 -2.24
CA THR A 321 -19.77 5.61 -2.16
C THR A 321 -21.23 5.90 -2.46
N GLU A 322 -21.89 6.68 -1.59
CA GLU A 322 -23.26 7.13 -1.86
C GLU A 322 -23.29 7.94 -3.17
N PRO A 323 -24.32 7.75 -4.02
CA PRO A 323 -24.45 8.54 -5.23
C PRO A 323 -24.53 10.01 -4.81
N ALA A 324 -23.80 10.88 -5.51
CA ALA A 324 -23.97 12.32 -5.33
C ALA A 324 -25.46 12.62 -5.52
N GLN A 325 -26.17 13.00 -4.45
CA GLN A 325 -27.60 13.28 -4.52
C GLN A 325 -27.79 14.41 -5.53
N SER A 326 -28.48 14.14 -6.64
CA SER A 326 -29.06 15.20 -7.45
C SER A 326 -29.98 16.02 -6.55
N CYS A 327 -29.77 17.34 -6.52
CA CYS A 327 -30.53 18.21 -5.65
C CYS A 327 -32.04 18.08 -5.91
N LYS A 328 -32.86 18.04 -4.84
CA LYS A 328 -34.32 18.18 -4.92
C LYS A 328 -34.73 19.63 -4.67
N VAL A 329 -35.39 20.26 -5.63
CA VAL A 329 -36.08 21.54 -5.41
C VAL A 329 -37.31 21.28 -4.55
N LEU A 330 -37.35 21.88 -3.35
CA LEU A 330 -38.39 21.67 -2.36
C LEU A 330 -39.58 22.60 -2.60
N ASP A 331 -40.79 22.14 -2.27
CA ASP A 331 -41.99 22.97 -2.31
C ASP A 331 -41.91 24.09 -1.26
N THR A 332 -42.34 25.29 -1.64
CA THR A 332 -42.46 26.41 -0.69
C THR A 332 -43.65 26.20 0.24
N VAL A 333 -43.46 26.43 1.53
CA VAL A 333 -44.52 26.33 2.54
C VAL A 333 -44.81 27.71 3.14
N ALA A 334 -46.00 27.87 3.74
CA ALA A 334 -46.38 29.12 4.38
C ALA A 334 -45.56 29.39 5.67
N GLY A 335 -45.26 30.67 5.91
CA GLY A 335 -44.51 31.14 7.08
C GLY A 335 -43.11 31.64 6.74
N ASN A 336 -42.47 32.28 7.72
CA ASN A 336 -41.07 32.71 7.64
C ASN A 336 -40.50 32.87 9.06
N PRO A 337 -39.93 31.80 9.65
CA PRO A 337 -39.42 31.84 11.02
C PRO A 337 -38.35 32.91 11.30
N LEU A 338 -37.55 33.31 10.30
CA LEU A 338 -36.58 34.41 10.45
C LEU A 338 -37.23 35.78 10.62
N GLY A 339 -38.49 35.96 10.19
CA GLY A 339 -39.20 37.24 10.29
C GLY A 339 -38.76 38.32 9.29
N PHE A 340 -37.84 38.00 8.37
CA PHE A 340 -37.39 38.87 7.28
C PHE A 340 -37.09 38.03 6.03
N PRO A 341 -37.21 38.59 4.82
CA PRO A 341 -36.89 37.84 3.59
C PRO A 341 -35.36 37.65 3.48
N LEU A 342 -34.94 36.54 2.86
CA LEU A 342 -33.53 36.17 2.70
C LEU A 342 -33.21 35.95 1.23
N TYR A 343 -32.05 36.44 0.78
CA TYR A 343 -31.63 36.42 -0.62
C TYR A 343 -30.18 35.99 -0.76
N VAL A 344 -29.83 35.36 -1.88
CA VAL A 344 -28.44 35.30 -2.35
C VAL A 344 -28.13 36.65 -3.02
N ARG A 345 -27.39 37.51 -2.32
CA ARG A 345 -26.99 38.85 -2.81
C ARG A 345 -25.52 38.85 -3.17
N GLY A 346 -25.18 39.33 -4.35
CA GLY A 346 -23.81 39.26 -4.84
C GLY A 346 -23.62 39.95 -6.18
N SER A 347 -22.46 39.73 -6.81
CA SER A 347 -22.22 40.24 -8.17
C SER A 347 -23.19 39.64 -9.21
N LEU A 348 -23.78 38.48 -8.92
CA LEU A 348 -24.85 37.87 -9.72
C LEU A 348 -26.17 38.69 -9.77
N SER A 349 -26.36 39.61 -8.82
CA SER A 349 -27.60 40.36 -8.62
C SER A 349 -27.36 41.86 -8.48
N ASP A 350 -26.18 42.33 -8.91
CA ASP A 350 -25.69 43.71 -8.70
C ASP A 350 -25.82 44.15 -7.22
N TRP A 351 -25.62 43.21 -6.30
CA TRP A 351 -25.76 43.39 -4.84
C TRP A 351 -27.17 43.77 -4.37
N ASN A 352 -28.20 43.66 -5.22
CA ASN A 352 -29.59 43.98 -4.89
C ASN A 352 -30.39 42.75 -4.44
N ALA A 353 -31.45 42.97 -3.67
CA ALA A 353 -32.43 41.93 -3.36
C ALA A 353 -33.34 41.70 -4.57
N GLN A 354 -33.00 40.70 -5.39
CA GLN A 354 -33.78 40.34 -6.58
C GLN A 354 -34.64 39.09 -6.34
N PRO A 355 -35.92 39.07 -6.76
CA PRO A 355 -36.81 37.92 -6.57
C PRO A 355 -36.28 36.61 -7.14
N ALA A 356 -35.48 36.65 -8.22
CA ALA A 356 -34.87 35.46 -8.83
C ALA A 356 -33.93 34.69 -7.90
N TYR A 357 -33.40 35.35 -6.86
CA TYR A 357 -32.41 34.79 -5.93
C TYR A 357 -32.93 34.77 -4.49
N GLN A 358 -34.25 34.88 -4.30
CA GLN A 358 -34.89 34.83 -2.99
C GLN A 358 -34.92 33.40 -2.46
N LEU A 359 -34.44 33.18 -1.24
CA LEU A 359 -34.59 31.90 -0.57
C LEU A 359 -35.99 31.82 0.04
N SER A 360 -36.78 30.87 -0.44
CA SER A 360 -38.13 30.61 0.05
C SER A 360 -38.10 29.61 1.20
N TYR A 361 -38.95 29.81 2.21
CA TYR A 361 -39.08 28.90 3.34
C TYR A 361 -39.68 27.55 2.92
N LYS A 362 -39.04 26.44 3.34
CA LYS A 362 -39.35 25.06 2.94
C LYS A 362 -39.82 24.16 4.08
N GLY A 363 -39.83 24.66 5.32
CA GLY A 363 -40.26 23.92 6.51
C GLY A 363 -39.19 23.88 7.61
N MET A 364 -39.49 23.15 8.68
CA MET A 364 -38.57 22.92 9.80
C MET A 364 -37.94 21.53 9.73
N GLU A 365 -36.67 21.42 10.10
CA GLU A 365 -35.98 20.18 10.42
C GLU A 365 -35.43 20.29 11.84
N GLY A 366 -36.16 19.68 12.78
CA GLY A 366 -35.93 19.95 14.20
C GLY A 366 -36.11 21.44 14.51
N ASN A 367 -35.05 22.08 15.00
CA ASN A 367 -35.05 23.51 15.33
C ASN A 367 -34.55 24.41 14.17
N LEU A 368 -34.15 23.83 13.03
CA LEU A 368 -33.62 24.58 11.89
C LEU A 368 -34.73 24.87 10.87
N ALA A 369 -34.90 26.13 10.53
CA ALA A 369 -35.72 26.55 9.41
C ALA A 369 -34.95 26.38 8.10
N ILE A 370 -35.58 25.74 7.10
CA ILE A 370 -34.99 25.47 5.79
C ILE A 370 -35.41 26.58 4.82
N TYR A 371 -34.44 27.15 4.13
CA TYR A 371 -34.61 28.15 3.09
C TYR A 371 -33.89 27.70 1.82
N GLN A 372 -34.52 27.84 0.67
CA GLN A 372 -33.92 27.40 -0.59
C GLN A 372 -34.22 28.37 -1.73
N ALA A 373 -33.19 28.70 -2.50
CA ALA A 373 -33.29 29.28 -3.83
C ALA A 373 -32.76 28.27 -4.85
N ALA A 374 -33.37 28.22 -6.03
CA ALA A 374 -32.90 27.40 -7.14
C ALA A 374 -32.97 28.21 -8.44
N PHE A 375 -31.86 28.31 -9.17
CA PHE A 375 -31.77 29.11 -10.39
C PHE A 375 -30.66 28.59 -11.31
N ASN A 376 -30.81 28.84 -12.61
CA ASN A 376 -29.78 28.50 -13.59
C ASN A 376 -28.62 29.52 -13.50
N TYR A 377 -27.38 29.03 -13.50
CA TYR A 377 -26.20 29.87 -13.47
C TYR A 377 -24.99 29.20 -14.14
N ALA A 378 -24.01 30.00 -14.53
CA ALA A 378 -22.67 29.57 -14.95
C ALA A 378 -21.67 30.70 -14.65
N GLY A 379 -20.47 30.34 -14.18
CA GLY A 379 -19.37 31.26 -13.90
C GLY A 379 -19.10 31.49 -12.41
N SER A 380 -18.18 32.41 -12.12
CA SER A 380 -17.74 32.74 -10.77
C SER A 380 -18.38 34.05 -10.28
N PHE A 381 -18.77 34.09 -9.00
CA PHE A 381 -19.33 35.29 -8.38
C PHE A 381 -19.07 35.36 -6.88
N ASP A 382 -19.11 36.57 -6.35
CA ASP A 382 -19.06 36.86 -4.91
C ASP A 382 -20.48 37.04 -4.37
N PHE A 383 -20.75 36.57 -3.16
CA PHE A 383 -22.07 36.64 -2.53
C PHE A 383 -22.06 36.63 -1.00
N LYS A 384 -23.23 36.95 -0.44
CA LYS A 384 -23.69 36.70 0.93
C LYS A 384 -25.14 36.28 0.91
N PHE A 385 -25.61 35.67 1.99
CA PHE A 385 -27.03 35.61 2.27
C PHE A 385 -27.42 36.82 3.11
N ALA A 386 -28.39 37.61 2.67
CA ALA A 386 -28.78 38.80 3.41
C ALA A 386 -30.24 39.15 3.21
N ASN A 387 -30.76 39.98 4.12
CA ASN A 387 -32.09 40.53 3.97
C ASN A 387 -32.16 41.62 2.89
N ASP A 388 -33.35 42.16 2.65
CA ASP A 388 -33.67 43.12 1.59
C ASP A 388 -33.38 44.59 1.93
N ASP A 389 -32.90 44.89 3.14
CA ASP A 389 -32.60 46.27 3.49
C ASP A 389 -31.29 46.78 2.84
N GLY A 390 -31.19 48.11 2.75
CA GLY A 390 -30.01 48.79 2.21
C GLY A 390 -28.83 48.89 3.19
N ASN A 391 -29.02 48.52 4.46
CA ASN A 391 -28.03 48.66 5.53
C ASN A 391 -27.31 47.35 5.85
N TRP A 392 -27.67 46.24 5.19
CA TRP A 392 -27.13 44.91 5.44
C TRP A 392 -27.30 44.49 6.91
N SER A 393 -28.47 44.77 7.51
CA SER A 393 -28.67 44.55 8.95
C SER A 393 -28.76 43.06 9.33
N LYS A 394 -29.01 42.17 8.37
CA LYS A 394 -28.96 40.70 8.53
C LYS A 394 -28.07 40.11 7.46
N GLN A 395 -26.95 39.52 7.87
CA GLN A 395 -26.00 38.87 6.97
C GLN A 395 -25.66 37.48 7.47
N PHE A 396 -25.55 36.54 6.54
CA PHE A 396 -25.03 35.22 6.76
C PHE A 396 -23.95 34.88 5.74
N PHE A 397 -22.92 34.21 6.22
CA PHE A 397 -21.68 33.95 5.49
C PHE A 397 -20.97 32.72 6.05
N VAL A 398 -20.04 32.18 5.28
CA VAL A 398 -19.20 31.04 5.66
C VAL A 398 -17.77 31.54 5.91
N LYS A 399 -17.12 31.00 6.95
CA LYS A 399 -15.73 31.32 7.27
C LYS A 399 -14.96 30.05 7.64
N ASP A 400 -13.64 30.08 7.49
CA ASP A 400 -12.76 29.02 7.99
C ASP A 400 -12.60 29.08 9.52
N ALA A 401 -11.85 28.11 10.07
CA ALA A 401 -11.53 28.06 11.50
C ALA A 401 -10.71 29.28 11.98
N GLY A 402 -10.02 29.98 11.08
CA GLY A 402 -9.28 31.20 11.33
C GLY A 402 -10.15 32.47 11.32
N GLY A 403 -11.43 32.37 10.95
CA GLY A 403 -12.38 33.47 10.88
C GLY A 403 -12.41 34.21 9.55
N THR A 404 -11.71 33.73 8.52
CA THR A 404 -11.66 34.35 7.19
C THR A 404 -12.80 33.81 6.32
N LEU A 405 -13.48 34.69 5.57
CA LEU A 405 -14.48 34.24 4.59
C LEU A 405 -13.79 33.45 3.47
N ILE A 406 -14.38 32.33 3.07
CA ILE A 406 -13.79 31.40 2.11
C ILE A 406 -14.53 31.36 0.77
N ALA A 407 -13.83 30.87 -0.25
CA ALA A 407 -14.46 30.35 -1.46
C ALA A 407 -15.13 29.00 -1.12
N LEU A 408 -16.36 28.81 -1.58
CA LEU A 408 -17.09 27.55 -1.43
C LEU A 408 -16.89 26.70 -2.68
N GLU A 409 -16.76 25.40 -2.46
CA GLU A 409 -16.88 24.36 -3.48
C GLU A 409 -18.32 23.81 -3.51
N PRO A 410 -18.87 23.51 -4.70
CA PRO A 410 -20.18 22.85 -4.81
C PRO A 410 -20.16 21.46 -4.16
N GLU A 411 -21.33 20.94 -3.81
CA GLU A 411 -21.55 19.63 -3.18
C GLU A 411 -20.89 19.45 -1.80
N GLN A 412 -20.55 20.56 -1.12
CA GLN A 412 -20.02 20.56 0.25
C GLN A 412 -20.93 21.31 1.22
N VAL A 413 -21.08 20.76 2.42
CA VAL A 413 -21.83 21.39 3.52
C VAL A 413 -20.89 22.28 4.33
N TYR A 414 -21.27 23.53 4.53
CA TYR A 414 -20.51 24.50 5.32
C TYR A 414 -21.30 25.00 6.53
N PRO A 415 -20.64 25.27 7.68
CA PRO A 415 -21.25 25.98 8.79
C PRO A 415 -21.60 27.42 8.40
N LEU A 416 -22.84 27.83 8.66
CA LEU A 416 -23.35 29.15 8.34
C LEU A 416 -23.26 30.06 9.57
N GLN A 417 -22.63 31.21 9.41
CA GLN A 417 -22.49 32.23 10.44
C GLN A 417 -23.54 33.33 10.26
N HIS A 418 -23.99 33.94 11.36
CA HIS A 418 -24.83 35.15 11.38
C HIS A 418 -24.10 36.24 12.16
N GLY A 419 -24.05 37.45 11.60
CA GLY A 419 -23.48 38.62 12.28
C GLY A 419 -23.09 39.72 11.31
N ASP A 420 -22.22 40.62 11.74
CA ASP A 420 -21.61 41.61 10.84
C ASP A 420 -20.44 40.98 10.10
N GLY A 421 -20.66 40.62 8.83
CA GLY A 421 -19.64 40.06 7.95
C GLY A 421 -18.69 41.10 7.35
N GLY A 422 -18.78 42.36 7.75
CA GLY A 422 -17.99 43.46 7.21
C GLY A 422 -18.14 43.60 5.69
N MET A 423 -17.07 44.03 5.02
CA MET A 423 -17.05 44.20 3.55
C MET A 423 -16.59 42.96 2.76
N GLY A 424 -16.12 41.90 3.43
CA GLY A 424 -15.68 40.67 2.75
C GLY A 424 -16.86 39.83 2.29
N ASN A 425 -16.69 38.96 1.29
CA ASN A 425 -17.75 38.13 0.72
C ASN A 425 -17.28 36.68 0.53
N ASN A 426 -18.21 35.74 0.47
CA ASN A 426 -17.93 34.39 -0.01
C ASN A 426 -17.89 34.40 -1.54
N SER A 427 -17.17 33.46 -2.15
CA SER A 427 -17.13 33.29 -3.60
C SER A 427 -17.41 31.83 -3.98
N ILE A 428 -17.90 31.59 -5.19
CA ILE A 428 -18.08 30.25 -5.74
C ILE A 428 -17.95 30.29 -7.26
N THR A 429 -17.51 29.17 -7.85
CA THR A 429 -17.53 28.94 -9.31
C THR A 429 -18.49 27.80 -9.62
N LEU A 430 -19.43 28.04 -10.52
CA LEU A 430 -20.46 27.08 -10.90
C LEU A 430 -20.40 26.80 -12.40
N GLU A 431 -20.50 25.54 -12.79
CA GLU A 431 -20.71 25.14 -14.19
C GLU A 431 -22.13 25.48 -14.66
N GLN A 432 -22.37 25.42 -15.97
CA GLN A 432 -23.70 25.68 -16.53
C GLN A 432 -24.71 24.63 -16.04
N GLY A 433 -25.65 25.05 -15.20
CA GLY A 433 -26.67 24.14 -14.66
C GLY A 433 -27.72 24.83 -13.81
N LEU A 434 -28.71 24.04 -13.35
CA LEU A 434 -29.67 24.45 -12.33
C LEU A 434 -29.04 24.21 -10.96
N TRP A 435 -28.81 25.26 -10.18
CA TRP A 435 -28.16 25.18 -8.88
C TRP A 435 -29.12 25.50 -7.76
N SER A 436 -29.05 24.73 -6.66
CA SER A 436 -29.76 25.02 -5.42
C SER A 436 -28.81 25.53 -4.35
N PHE A 437 -29.22 26.64 -3.74
CA PHE A 437 -28.65 27.19 -2.51
C PHE A 437 -29.61 26.81 -1.38
N LEU A 438 -29.25 25.82 -0.57
CA LEU A 438 -30.05 25.34 0.55
C LEU A 438 -29.41 25.76 1.86
N VAL A 439 -30.12 26.59 2.62
CA VAL A 439 -29.72 27.11 3.93
C VAL A 439 -30.60 26.49 5.00
N LYS A 440 -29.98 25.95 6.05
CA LYS A 440 -30.65 25.56 7.29
C LYS A 440 -30.20 26.50 8.39
N VAL A 441 -31.11 27.13 9.11
CA VAL A 441 -30.76 28.16 10.11
C VAL A 441 -31.66 28.05 11.33
N ASP A 442 -31.09 28.15 12.53
CA ASP A 442 -31.84 28.31 13.78
C ASP A 442 -32.37 29.76 13.84
N PRO A 443 -33.70 29.98 13.71
CA PRO A 443 -34.26 31.32 13.68
C PRO A 443 -34.16 32.05 15.03
N THR A 444 -33.86 31.34 16.12
CA THR A 444 -33.74 31.91 17.47
C THR A 444 -32.33 32.46 17.75
N GLN A 445 -31.33 32.06 16.95
CA GLN A 445 -29.95 32.43 17.16
C GLN A 445 -29.55 33.65 16.31
N THR A 446 -29.15 34.74 16.98
CA THR A 446 -28.92 36.04 16.32
C THR A 446 -27.45 36.36 16.04
N SER A 447 -26.52 35.47 16.40
CA SER A 447 -25.08 35.66 16.18
C SER A 447 -24.29 34.35 16.26
N GLY A 448 -23.13 34.29 15.60
CA GLY A 448 -22.22 33.14 15.62
C GLY A 448 -22.61 32.09 14.59
N GLU A 449 -22.26 30.82 14.82
CA GLU A 449 -22.67 29.71 13.97
C GLU A 449 -24.15 29.38 14.23
N VAL A 450 -24.99 29.55 13.22
CA VAL A 450 -26.45 29.46 13.34
C VAL A 450 -27.06 28.33 12.53
N GLY A 451 -26.26 27.57 11.78
CA GLY A 451 -26.75 26.49 10.95
C GLY A 451 -25.78 26.09 9.86
N SER A 452 -26.29 25.75 8.68
CA SER A 452 -25.48 25.27 7.56
C SER A 452 -25.99 25.72 6.20
N VAL A 453 -25.11 25.63 5.21
CA VAL A 453 -25.42 25.85 3.80
C VAL A 453 -24.78 24.76 2.94
N ILE A 454 -25.49 24.34 1.90
CA ILE A 454 -24.95 23.52 0.81
C ILE A 454 -25.40 24.11 -0.53
N ILE A 455 -24.51 24.09 -1.52
CA ILE A 455 -24.77 24.52 -2.89
C ILE A 455 -24.63 23.30 -3.80
N GLN A 456 -25.71 22.88 -4.46
CA GLN A 456 -25.79 21.60 -5.17
C GLN A 456 -26.36 21.75 -6.57
N GLU A 457 -25.91 20.92 -7.49
CA GLU A 457 -26.47 20.86 -8.83
C GLU A 457 -27.74 20.00 -8.86
N CYS A 458 -28.83 20.56 -9.39
CA CYS A 458 -30.12 19.89 -9.56
C CYS A 458 -30.34 19.44 -11.02
N SER A 459 -29.42 19.77 -11.94
CA SER A 459 -29.41 19.21 -13.29
C SER A 459 -29.24 17.69 -13.23
N ALA A 460 -29.87 16.95 -14.16
CA ALA A 460 -29.50 15.55 -14.34
C ALA A 460 -28.05 15.50 -14.84
N LYS A 461 -27.16 14.85 -14.07
CA LYS A 461 -25.79 14.57 -14.48
C LYS A 461 -25.76 13.39 -15.44
#